data_AF-A0A1F6R7I0-F1
#
_entry.id   AF-A0A1F6R7I0-F1
#
_cell.length_a   1.000
_cell.length_b   1.000
_cell.length_c   1.000
_cell.angle_alpha   90.00
_cell.angle_beta   90.00
_cell.angle_gamma   90.00
#
_symmetry.space_group_name_H-M   'P 1'
#
loop_
_entity.id
_entity.type
_entity.pdbx_description
1 polymer ?
#
loop_
_entity_poly.entity_id
_entity_poly.type
_entity_poly.pdbx_seq_one_letter_code
_entity_poly.pdbx_strand_id
1 'polypeptide(L)' 'MFGIRKNSFLGIDIGTYSIKVVEIKVRNSKPTLTNYAWISLDDVKNKEHSAFDDASWPTYLKRILKEAKIKSRNA' A
#
# COMPACT_ATOMS: atom_id res chain seq x y z
N MET A 1 7.51 -31.18 -7.07
CA MET A 1 7.94 -29.77 -6.96
C MET A 1 6.76 -28.93 -6.45
N PHE A 2 6.64 -28.72 -5.14
CA PHE A 2 5.53 -27.94 -4.53
C PHE A 2 6.06 -26.60 -4.03
N GLY A 3 6.32 -25.69 -4.97
CA GLY A 3 6.57 -24.29 -4.64
C GLY A 3 5.24 -23.59 -4.40
N ILE A 4 5.02 -23.09 -3.19
CA ILE A 4 3.88 -22.23 -2.83
C ILE A 4 3.86 -21.05 -3.82
N ARG A 5 3.00 -21.10 -4.84
CA ARG A 5 2.82 -19.96 -5.73
C ARG A 5 2.22 -18.82 -4.91
N LYS A 6 2.97 -17.74 -4.69
CA LYS A 6 2.41 -16.48 -4.19
C LYS A 6 1.21 -16.12 -5.06
N ASN A 7 0.02 -16.11 -4.48
CA ASN A 7 -1.24 -15.81 -5.16
C ASN A 7 -1.78 -14.42 -4.77
N SER A 8 -0.95 -13.63 -4.08
CA SER A 8 -1.26 -12.30 -3.58
C SER A 8 -0.11 -11.37 -3.93
N PHE A 9 -0.44 -10.19 -4.44
CA PHE A 9 0.49 -9.19 -4.93
C PHE A 9 0.16 -7.84 -4.30
N LEU A 10 1.19 -7.08 -3.94
CA LEU A 10 1.08 -5.73 -3.41
C LEU A 10 1.64 -4.75 -4.44
N GLY A 11 0.85 -3.75 -4.82
CA GLY A 11 1.30 -2.62 -5.61
C GLY A 11 1.30 -1.35 -4.77
N ILE A 12 2.38 -0.57 -4.84
CA ILE A 12 2.49 0.75 -4.21
C ILE A 12 2.87 1.75 -5.31
N ASP A 13 2.05 2.76 -5.51
CA ASP A 13 2.28 3.90 -6.41
C ASP A 13 2.54 5.14 -5.56
N ILE A 14 3.75 5.71 -5.66
CA ILE A 14 4.16 6.91 -4.96
C ILE A 14 4.27 8.03 -6.00
N GLY A 15 3.24 8.88 -6.06
CA GLY A 15 3.21 10.06 -6.92
C GLY A 15 3.44 11.34 -6.12
N THR A 16 3.55 12.46 -6.84
CA THR A 16 3.80 13.80 -6.26
C THR A 16 2.75 14.24 -5.24
N TYR A 17 1.49 13.80 -5.39
CA TYR A 17 0.36 14.26 -4.56
C TYR A 17 -0.26 13.15 -3.71
N SER A 18 0.08 11.89 -3.96
CA SER A 18 -0.61 10.78 -3.31
C SER A 18 0.24 9.53 -3.27
N ILE A 19 0.02 8.72 -2.23
CA ILE A 19 0.40 7.31 -2.21
C ILE A 19 -0.87 6.49 -2.46
N LYS A 20 -0.79 5.49 -3.33
CA LYS A 20 -1.84 4.50 -3.55
C LYS A 20 -1.30 3.11 -3.29
N VAL A 21 -2.12 2.25 -2.70
CA VAL A 21 -1.76 0.86 -2.43
C VAL A 21 -2.89 -0.06 -2.88
N VAL A 22 -2.54 -1.16 -3.55
CA VAL A 22 -3.46 -2.21 -4.00
C VAL A 22 -2.97 -3.58 -3.53
N GLU A 23 -3.89 -4.44 -3.09
CA GLU A 23 -3.65 -5.88 -2.97
C GLU A 23 -4.47 -6.60 -4.05
N ILE A 24 -3.80 -7.44 -4.86
CA ILE A 24 -4.44 -8.25 -5.89
C ILE A 24 -4.21 -9.72 -5.55
N LYS A 25 -5.27 -10.53 -5.60
CA LYS A 25 -5.16 -11.99 -5.51
C LYS A 25 -5.54 -12.67 -6.81
N VAL A 26 -4.79 -13.68 -7.21
CA VAL A 26 -5.14 -14.51 -8.36
C VAL A 26 -6.03 -15.64 -7.88
N ARG A 27 -7.31 -15.59 -8.29
CA ARG A 27 -8.30 -16.63 -8.02
C ARG A 27 -8.78 -17.20 -9.35
N ASN A 28 -8.71 -18.52 -9.53
CA ASN A 28 -9.10 -19.18 -10.78
C ASN A 28 -8.42 -18.55 -12.01
N SER A 29 -7.11 -18.29 -11.91
CA SER A 29 -6.30 -17.63 -12.94
C SER A 29 -6.74 -16.21 -13.31
N LYS A 30 -7.58 -15.56 -12.50
CA LYS A 30 -8.01 -14.17 -12.70
C LYS A 30 -7.51 -13.27 -11.56
N PRO A 31 -6.87 -12.13 -11.88
CA PRO A 31 -6.52 -11.13 -10.88
C PRO A 31 -7.79 -10.48 -10.31
N THR A 32 -7.90 -10.45 -8.99
CA THR A 32 -9.02 -9.86 -8.24
C THR A 32 -8.45 -8.83 -7.28
N LEU A 33 -8.91 -7.59 -7.36
CA LEU A 33 -8.59 -6.56 -6.36
C LEU A 33 -9.24 -6.94 -5.03
N THR A 34 -8.45 -7.13 -3.98
CA THR A 34 -8.95 -7.48 -2.65
C THR A 34 -8.92 -6.32 -1.68
N ASN A 35 -7.96 -5.41 -1.84
CA ASN A 35 -7.79 -4.25 -0.97
C ASN A 35 -7.25 -3.06 -1.76
N TYR A 36 -7.66 -1.86 -1.37
CA TYR A 36 -7.18 -0.61 -1.93
C TYR A 36 -7.26 0.49 -0.87
N ALA A 37 -6.25 1.34 -0.82
CA ALA A 37 -6.35 2.64 -0.17
C ALA A 37 -5.45 3.65 -0.88
N TRP A 38 -5.69 4.91 -0.59
CA TRP A 38 -4.82 6.00 -0.98
C TRP A 38 -4.81 7.08 0.10
N ILE A 39 -3.75 7.88 0.13
CA ILE A 39 -3.64 9.06 0.98
C ILE A 39 -3.16 10.24 0.14
N SER A 40 -3.69 11.43 0.42
CA SER A 40 -3.15 12.69 -0.08
C SER A 40 -1.89 13.05 0.71
N LEU A 41 -0.81 13.38 0.01
CA LEU A 41 0.41 13.87 0.65
C LEU A 41 0.22 15.28 1.24
N ASP A 42 -0.72 16.06 0.70
CA ASP A 42 -1.01 17.39 1.23
C ASP A 42 -1.77 17.32 2.57
N ASP A 43 -2.71 16.36 2.70
CA ASP A 43 -3.40 16.10 3.98
C ASP A 43 -2.41 15.66 5.07
N VAL A 44 -1.36 14.96 4.66
CA VAL A 44 -0.31 14.47 5.54
C VAL A 44 0.60 15.61 5.99
N LYS A 45 1.08 16.46 5.07
CA LYS A 45 1.84 17.70 5.39
C LYS A 45 1.10 18.57 6.40
N ASN A 46 -0.19 18.77 6.16
CA ASN A 46 -1.01 19.67 6.98
C ASN A 46 -1.24 19.13 8.39
N LYS A 47 -1.29 17.81 8.58
CA LYS A 47 -1.53 17.17 9.89
C LYS A 47 -0.27 16.96 10.71
N GLU A 48 0.88 16.76 10.08
CA GLU A 48 2.12 16.44 10.78
C GLU A 48 2.95 17.69 11.10
N HIS A 49 2.56 18.89 10.59
CA HIS A 49 3.28 20.16 10.77
C HIS A 49 4.77 20.10 10.43
N SER A 50 5.19 19.10 9.65
CA SER A 50 6.56 18.86 9.24
C SER A 50 6.65 18.78 7.71
N ALA A 51 7.77 19.22 7.17
CA ALA A 51 8.11 18.94 5.78
C ALA A 51 8.17 17.41 5.59
N PHE A 52 7.88 16.93 4.38
CA PHE A 52 8.13 15.54 3.99
C PHE A 52 9.63 15.26 4.13
N ASP A 53 10.05 14.76 5.28
CA ASP A 53 11.40 14.27 5.51
C ASP A 53 11.46 12.76 5.23
N ASP A 54 12.66 12.27 4.95
CA ASP A 54 12.85 10.86 4.65
C ASP A 54 12.48 9.95 5.84
N ALA A 55 12.50 10.50 7.06
CA ALA A 55 12.17 9.81 8.29
C ALA A 55 10.66 9.55 8.46
N SER A 56 9.81 10.31 7.77
CA SER A 56 8.35 10.23 7.90
C SER A 56 7.70 9.17 6.98
N TRP A 57 8.38 8.74 5.91
CA TRP A 57 7.87 7.73 4.97
C TRP A 57 7.42 6.42 5.62
N PRO A 58 8.18 5.80 6.54
CA PRO A 58 7.74 4.57 7.20
C PRO A 58 6.41 4.73 7.95
N THR A 59 6.15 5.91 8.53
CA THR A 59 4.90 6.21 9.23
C THR A 59 3.74 6.29 8.24
N TYR A 60 3.93 6.99 7.12
CA TYR A 60 2.89 7.13 6.08
C TYR A 60 2.57 5.80 5.42
N LEU A 61 3.58 5.00 5.10
CA LEU A 61 3.42 3.65 4.55
C LEU A 61 2.69 2.73 5.53
N LYS A 62 3.07 2.73 6.82
CA LYS A 62 2.35 1.93 7.84
C LYS A 62 0.88 2.34 7.94
N ARG A 63 0.59 3.64 7.88
CA ARG A 63 -0.78 4.17 7.95
C ARG A 63 -1.63 3.72 6.76
N ILE A 64 -1.15 3.90 5.54
CA ILE A 64 -1.90 3.50 4.33
C ILE A 64 -2.05 1.98 4.23
N LEU A 65 -1.05 1.20 4.64
CA LEU A 65 -1.16 -0.27 4.67
C LEU A 65 -2.21 -0.74 5.68
N LYS A 66 -2.29 -0.08 6.85
CA LYS A 66 -3.32 -0.32 7.86
C LYS A 66 -4.71 0.07 7.34
N GLU A 67 -4.84 1.23 6.70
CA GLU A 67 -6.09 1.72 6.10
C GLU A 67 -6.60 0.78 5.01
N ALA A 68 -5.70 0.34 4.12
CA ALA A 68 -5.99 -0.64 3.10
C ALA A 68 -6.34 -2.02 3.68
N LYS A 69 -6.15 -2.26 4.98
CA LYS A 69 -6.34 -3.56 5.66
C LYS A 69 -5.54 -4.67 4.98
N ILE A 70 -4.34 -4.34 4.49
CA ILE A 70 -3.48 -5.31 3.80
C ILE A 70 -2.93 -6.28 4.83
N LYS A 71 -3.24 -7.56 4.62
CA LYS A 71 -2.84 -8.65 5.51
C LYS A 71 -1.59 -9.36 4.99
N SER A 72 -1.25 -9.20 3.72
CA SER A 72 -0.04 -9.76 3.16
C SER A 72 1.19 -9.11 3.79
N ARG A 73 1.94 -9.89 4.57
CA ARG A 73 3.25 -9.49 5.12
C ARG A 73 4.42 -9.86 4.19
N ASN A 74 4.16 -10.66 3.15
CA ASN A 74 5.15 -11.22 2.23
C ASN A 74 4.61 -11.14 0.79
N ALA A 75 4.16 -9.97 0.35
CA ALA A 75 3.94 -9.74 -1.08
C ALA A 75 5.26 -9.90 -1.84
#